data_AF-A0A2G6N527-F1
#
_entry.id   AF-A0A2G6N527-F1
#
_cell.length_a   1.000
_cell.length_b   1.000
_cell.length_c   1.000
_cell.angle_alpha   90.00
_cell.angle_beta   90.00
_cell.angle_gamma   90.00
#
_symmetry.space_group_name_H-M   'P 1'
#
loop_
_entity.id
_entity.type
_entity.pdbx_description
1 polymer ?
#
loop_
_entity_poly.entity_id
_entity_poly.type
_entity_poly.pdbx_seq_one_letter_code
_entity_poly.pdbx_strand_id
1 'polypeptide(L)'
;MTASDCKPVPDFFDEDALDPLTVATGGPVTRQAEPKRKVGFYFSESVLQRFNRTFHQLKLDNVAIGNKSALAELAIEYALEDLERKADSQLLKRLTGSRRTR
;
A
#
# COMPACT_ATOMS: atom_id res chain seq x y z
N MET A 1 -5.53 32.17 30.81
CA MET A 1 -4.10 32.00 30.48
C MET A 1 -3.34 31.92 31.79
N THR A 2 -2.79 30.76 32.12
CA THR A 2 -1.85 30.60 33.24
C THR A 2 -0.76 29.65 32.79
N ALA A 3 0.46 30.17 32.76
CA ALA A 3 1.69 29.46 32.46
C ALA A 3 1.96 28.40 33.53
N SER A 4 2.44 27.23 33.13
CA SER A 4 3.02 26.24 34.04
C SER A 4 4.18 25.54 33.33
N ASP A 5 5.36 26.12 33.59
CA ASP A 5 6.65 25.46 33.81
C ASP A 5 7.16 24.41 32.82
N CYS A 6 8.18 24.84 32.04
CA CYS A 6 9.15 23.96 31.41
C CYS A 6 9.90 23.16 32.48
N LYS A 7 9.52 21.89 32.70
CA LYS A 7 10.28 20.97 33.53
C LYS A 7 11.50 20.47 32.74
N PRO A 8 12.74 20.53 33.29
CA PRO A 8 13.97 20.12 32.60
C PRO A 8 14.22 18.61 32.66
N VAL A 9 13.20 17.81 32.99
CA VAL A 9 13.32 16.37 33.18
C VAL A 9 12.26 15.71 32.30
N PRO A 10 12.65 14.94 31.28
CA PRO A 10 11.70 14.20 30.46
C PRO A 10 10.96 13.21 31.37
N ASP A 11 9.62 13.21 31.32
CA ASP A 11 8.80 12.34 32.15
C ASP A 11 9.02 10.89 31.70
N PHE A 12 9.28 10.00 32.65
CA PHE A 12 9.65 8.61 32.34
C PHE A 12 8.47 7.78 31.81
N PHE A 13 7.25 8.32 31.96
CA PHE A 13 5.99 7.71 31.52
C PHE A 13 5.41 8.38 30.26
N ASP A 14 6.12 9.32 29.64
CA ASP A 14 5.74 9.83 28.33
C ASP A 14 5.91 8.74 27.26
N GLU A 15 4.88 8.47 26.46
CA GLU A 15 4.90 7.48 25.38
C GLU A 15 5.85 7.86 24.22
N ASP A 16 6.37 9.09 24.23
CA ASP A 16 7.42 9.56 23.32
C ASP A 16 8.84 9.22 23.84
N ALA A 17 8.97 8.57 25.00
CA ALA A 17 10.25 8.07 25.49
C ALA A 17 10.77 6.98 24.55
N LEU A 18 12.06 7.08 24.18
CA LEU A 18 12.74 6.08 23.37
C LEU A 18 12.63 4.71 24.07
N ASP A 19 11.87 3.78 23.48
CA ASP A 19 11.69 2.46 24.06
C ASP A 19 13.06 1.75 24.18
N PRO A 20 13.49 1.38 25.40
CA PRO A 20 14.82 0.83 25.64
C PRO A 20 15.06 -0.47 24.87
N LEU A 21 14.01 -1.21 24.54
CA LEU A 21 14.11 -2.42 23.71
C LEU A 21 14.44 -2.06 22.26
N THR A 22 13.81 -1.04 21.69
CA THR A 22 14.08 -0.58 20.32
C THR A 22 15.48 0.02 20.19
N VAL A 23 15.97 0.78 21.18
CA VAL A 23 17.34 1.33 21.16
C VAL A 23 18.40 0.23 21.24
N ALA A 24 18.20 -0.78 22.10
CA ALA A 24 19.18 -1.85 22.31
C ALA A 24 19.24 -2.87 21.16
N THR A 25 18.11 -3.11 20.48
CA THR A 25 18.02 -4.07 19.37
C THR A 25 18.16 -3.43 17.98
N GLY A 26 18.36 -2.11 17.92
CA GLY A 26 18.41 -1.35 16.67
C GLY A 26 17.03 -1.09 16.05
N GLY A 27 15.95 -1.60 16.67
CA GLY A 27 14.55 -1.37 16.32
C GLY A 27 14.16 -1.81 14.91
N PRO A 28 12.93 -2.28 14.67
CA PRO A 28 12.46 -2.34 13.30
C PRO A 28 12.51 -0.93 12.72
N VAL A 29 13.18 -0.77 11.58
CA VAL A 29 13.03 0.43 10.75
C VAL A 29 11.58 0.42 10.28
N THR A 30 10.69 0.96 11.11
CA THR A 30 9.30 1.14 10.76
C THR A 30 9.27 2.28 9.77
N ARG A 31 9.51 1.97 8.48
CA ARG A 31 9.20 2.90 7.39
C ARG A 31 7.75 3.32 7.62
N GLN A 32 7.54 4.59 7.93
CA GLN A 32 6.22 5.16 8.09
C GLN A 32 5.45 4.85 6.81
N ALA A 33 4.51 3.91 6.90
CA ALA A 33 3.69 3.52 5.77
C ALA A 33 2.81 4.71 5.41
N GLU A 34 2.73 5.05 4.13
CA GLU A 34 1.81 6.09 3.68
C GLU A 34 0.39 5.80 4.17
N PRO A 35 -0.39 6.84 4.51
CA PRO A 35 -1.72 6.66 5.09
C PRO A 35 -2.64 5.91 4.11
N LYS A 36 -2.96 4.65 4.42
CA LYS A 36 -3.81 3.81 3.57
C LYS A 36 -5.30 4.01 3.90
N ARG A 37 -6.11 4.30 2.88
CA ARG A 37 -7.58 4.37 3.00
C ARG A 37 -8.23 3.14 2.40
N LYS A 38 -9.10 2.48 3.17
CA LYS A 38 -9.89 1.34 2.66
C LYS A 38 -10.97 1.85 1.71
N VAL A 39 -11.05 1.22 0.54
CA VAL A 39 -12.08 1.46 -0.48
C VAL A 39 -12.68 0.13 -0.94
N GLY A 40 -13.97 0.12 -1.28
CA GLY A 40 -14.67 -1.04 -1.83
C GLY A 40 -14.91 -0.87 -3.32
N PHE A 41 -14.53 -1.87 -4.11
CA PHE A 41 -14.80 -1.94 -5.54
C PHE A 41 -15.54 -3.22 -5.88
N TYR A 42 -16.40 -3.15 -6.89
CA TYR A 42 -16.99 -4.33 -7.50
C TYR A 42 -16.09 -4.84 -8.62
N PHE A 43 -15.83 -6.14 -8.62
CA PHE A 43 -15.13 -6.85 -9.69
C PHE A 43 -16.06 -7.93 -10.26
N SER A 44 -15.85 -8.31 -11.52
CA SER A 44 -16.47 -9.53 -12.01
C SER A 44 -15.89 -10.74 -11.26
N GLU A 45 -16.73 -11.75 -11.03
CA GLU A 45 -16.31 -12.98 -10.35
C GLU A 45 -15.10 -13.63 -11.05
N SER A 46 -15.11 -13.64 -12.38
CA SER A 46 -14.02 -14.18 -13.20
C SER A 46 -12.67 -13.50 -12.95
N VAL A 47 -12.67 -12.18 -12.74
CA VAL A 47 -11.44 -11.42 -12.45
C VAL A 47 -11.00 -11.67 -11.02
N LEU A 48 -11.93 -11.66 -10.06
CA LEU A 48 -11.63 -11.91 -8.65
C LEU A 48 -11.04 -13.32 -8.43
N GLN A 49 -11.57 -14.33 -9.11
CA GLN A 49 -11.05 -15.71 -9.06
C GLN A 49 -9.63 -15.80 -9.63
N ARG A 50 -9.37 -15.15 -10.78
CA ARG A 50 -8.02 -15.09 -11.35
C ARG A 50 -7.05 -14.38 -10.41
N PHE A 51 -7.45 -13.25 -9.85
CA PHE A 51 -6.64 -12.50 -8.89
C PHE A 51 -6.27 -13.35 -7.66
N ASN A 52 -7.25 -14.02 -7.06
CA ASN A 52 -7.01 -14.89 -5.91
C ASN A 52 -6.06 -16.03 -6.24
N ARG A 53 -6.28 -16.72 -7.38
CA ARG A 53 -5.39 -17.79 -7.82
C ARG A 53 -3.96 -17.30 -8.03
N THR A 54 -3.78 -16.16 -8.69
CA THR A 54 -2.45 -15.56 -8.91
C THR A 54 -1.77 -15.19 -7.59
N PHE A 55 -2.51 -14.60 -6.64
CA PHE A 55 -1.96 -14.30 -5.31
C PHE A 55 -1.44 -15.56 -4.60
N HIS A 56 -2.22 -16.65 -4.64
CA HIS A 56 -1.81 -17.91 -4.01
C HIS A 56 -0.63 -18.56 -4.74
N GLN A 57 -0.61 -18.49 -6.07
CA GLN A 57 0.53 -18.98 -6.86
C GLN A 57 1.81 -18.24 -6.48
N LEU A 58 1.78 -16.92 -6.43
CA LEU A 58 2.96 -16.12 -6.05
C LEU A 58 3.45 -16.42 -4.63
N LYS A 59 2.54 -16.76 -3.71
CA LYS A 59 2.91 -17.24 -2.38
C LYS A 59 3.61 -18.60 -2.41
N LEU A 60 3.14 -19.53 -3.26
CA LEU A 60 3.78 -20.83 -3.45
C LEU A 60 5.17 -20.69 -4.10
N ASP A 61 5.33 -19.69 -4.97
CA ASP A 61 6.59 -19.38 -5.66
C ASP A 61 7.58 -18.59 -4.76
N ASN A 62 7.31 -18.47 -3.46
CA ASN A 62 8.11 -17.73 -2.48
C ASN A 62 8.33 -16.24 -2.79
N VAL A 63 7.43 -15.62 -3.57
CA VAL A 63 7.46 -14.16 -3.76
C VAL A 63 7.01 -13.49 -2.47
N ALA A 64 7.80 -12.53 -1.98
CA ALA A 64 7.58 -11.81 -0.73
C ALA A 64 6.41 -10.79 -0.80
N ILE A 65 5.22 -11.25 -1.16
CA ILE A 65 4.00 -10.44 -1.17
C ILE A 65 3.41 -10.50 0.23
N GLY A 66 3.20 -9.37 0.89
CA GLY A 66 2.60 -9.34 2.23
C GLY A 66 1.16 -9.85 2.23
N ASN A 67 0.26 -9.10 1.59
CA ASN A 67 -1.18 -9.35 1.59
C ASN A 67 -1.80 -9.10 0.19
N LYS A 68 -3.09 -9.42 0.05
CA LYS A 68 -3.83 -9.20 -1.21
C LYS A 68 -3.89 -7.72 -1.59
N SER A 69 -4.03 -6.82 -0.62
CA SER A 69 -4.08 -5.39 -0.88
C SER A 69 -2.79 -4.88 -1.52
N ALA A 70 -1.63 -5.38 -1.10
CA ALA A 70 -0.33 -5.00 -1.69
C ALA A 70 -0.22 -5.42 -3.16
N LEU A 71 -0.71 -6.62 -3.50
CA LEU A 71 -0.75 -7.05 -4.90
C LEU A 71 -1.73 -6.21 -5.72
N ALA A 72 -2.89 -5.84 -5.14
CA ALA A 72 -3.87 -5.00 -5.80
C ALA A 72 -3.35 -3.56 -6.02
N GLU A 73 -2.65 -3.00 -5.02
CA GLU A 73 -2.00 -1.69 -5.08
C GLU A 73 -0.97 -1.66 -6.21
N LEU A 74 -0.05 -2.62 -6.25
CA LEU A 74 0.94 -2.74 -7.33
C LEU A 74 0.29 -2.90 -8.72
N ALA A 75 -0.79 -3.68 -8.82
CA ALA A 75 -1.49 -3.86 -10.07
C ALA A 75 -2.18 -2.57 -10.55
N ILE A 76 -2.70 -1.76 -9.63
CA ILE A 76 -3.31 -0.46 -9.92
C ILE A 76 -2.22 0.55 -10.30
N GLU A 77 -1.11 0.62 -9.56
CA GLU A 77 0.03 1.47 -9.87
C GLU A 77 0.55 1.19 -11.28
N TYR A 78 0.78 -0.09 -11.61
CA TYR A 78 1.20 -0.50 -12.95
C TYR A 78 0.20 -0.06 -14.04
N ALA A 79 -1.10 -0.14 -13.75
CA ALA A 79 -2.12 0.31 -14.68
C ALA A 79 -2.10 1.84 -14.86
N LEU A 80 -1.89 2.61 -13.77
CA LEU A 80 -1.76 4.06 -13.84
C LEU A 80 -0.51 4.48 -14.60
N GLU A 81 0.63 3.83 -14.35
CA GLU A 81 1.88 4.06 -15.10
C GLU A 81 1.71 3.76 -16.59
N ASP A 82 1.00 2.70 -16.97
CA ASP A 82 0.71 2.43 -18.38
C ASP A 82 -0.17 3.54 -18.98
N LEU A 83 -1.16 4.07 -18.26
CA LEU A 83 -2.01 5.18 -18.73
C LEU A 83 -1.21 6.47 -18.94
N GLU A 84 -0.21 6.74 -18.11
CA GLU A 84 0.67 7.92 -18.22
C GLU A 84 1.50 7.91 -19.52
N ARG A 85 1.70 6.74 -20.14
CA ARG A 85 2.35 6.61 -21.45
C ARG A 85 1.50 7.13 -22.62
N LYS A 86 0.26 7.59 -22.36
CA LYS A 86 -0.64 8.23 -23.33
C LYS A 86 -0.80 7.40 -24.62
N ALA A 87 -0.21 7.83 -25.73
CA ALA A 87 -0.38 7.21 -27.04
C ALA A 87 0.15 5.76 -27.10
N ASP A 88 1.09 5.40 -26.23
CA ASP A 88 1.66 4.05 -26.18
C ASP A 88 0.97 3.12 -25.20
N SER A 89 0.09 3.66 -24.34
CA SER A 89 -0.67 2.90 -23.35
C SER A 89 -1.48 1.78 -24.01
N GLN A 90 -1.25 0.55 -23.55
CA GLN A 90 -2.04 -0.59 -23.99
C GLN A 90 -3.46 -0.53 -23.41
N LEU A 91 -3.60 0.00 -22.20
CA LEU A 91 -4.89 0.21 -21.56
C LEU A 91 -5.75 1.24 -22.30
N LEU A 92 -5.18 2.39 -22.67
CA LEU A 92 -5.92 3.40 -23.45
C LEU A 92 -6.35 2.87 -24.81
N LYS A 93 -5.48 2.11 -25.50
CA LYS A 93 -5.83 1.47 -26.78
C LYS A 93 -7.02 0.51 -26.62
N ARG A 94 -7.08 -0.28 -25.54
CA ARG A 94 -8.22 -1.17 -25.26
C ARG A 94 -9.50 -0.40 -24.90
N LEU A 95 -9.39 0.63 -24.07
CA LEU A 95 -10.54 1.46 -23.66
C LEU A 95 -11.14 2.25 -24.83
N THR A 96 -10.29 2.81 -25.70
CA THR A 96 -10.71 3.56 -26.88
C THR A 96 -11.13 2.66 -28.04
N GLY A 97 -10.45 1.51 -28.23
CA GLY A 97 -10.83 0.48 -29.19
C GLY A 97 -12.20 -0.14 -28.90
N SER A 98 -12.52 -0.35 -27.61
CA SER A 98 -13.85 -0.83 -27.19
C SER A 98 -14.97 0.20 -27.37
N ARG A 99 -14.65 1.49 -27.54
CA ARG A 99 -15.65 2.55 -27.79
C ARG A 99 -16.05 2.69 -29.27
N ARG A 100 -15.34 2.07 -30.22
CA ARG A 100 -15.67 2.16 -31.66
C ARG A 100 -16.78 1.20 -32.12
N THR A 101 -17.31 0.37 -31.24
CA THR A 101 -18.34 -0.64 -31.58
C THR A 101 -19.66 -0.44 -30.83
N ARG A 102 -20.04 0.81 -30.50
CA ARG A 102 -21.39 1.16 -30.07
C ARG A 102 -21.92 2.33 -30.86
#